data_AF-A0AAD8A8A3-F1
#
_entry.id   AF-A0AAD8A8A3-F1
#
_cell.length_a   1.000
_cell.length_b   1.000
_cell.length_c   1.000
_cell.angle_alpha   90.00
_cell.angle_beta   90.00
_cell.angle_gamma   90.00
#
_symmetry.space_group_name_H-M   'P 1'
#
loop_
_entity.id
_entity.type
_entity.pdbx_description
1 polymer ?
#
loop_
_entity_poly.entity_id
_entity_poly.type
_entity_poly.pdbx_seq_one_letter_code
_entity_poly.pdbx_strand_id
1 'polypeptide(L)'
;KTKFPSGFYIVFVVKGDDWECSGNLNTVSPARNKSLTFSITQSISYHKYIISTIGALFVFALFYIFSFVVSVVYFIKQRASYEQIQTPSTSSEVTSPASVIARCNSDSSLDETDIDMMQDAYSDKDVFRTKTILTVMDLARKNHQILRKKSQLYLWNLLTVAVFYSLPVVQLVITYQYVLNQTGNQDLCYYNFLCAHPFGFLSDFNHVFSNSGYFLLGLLFILLTYRRDVMHCKADSRLDKSHGIPQHYGLFYAMGAALMMEGVLSGCYHVCPNHSNFQFDTSFMYVISMLCMLKIYQTRHPDINASAYATFGVLAIVILIGMIGVLAGTVYFWVGFTIVHLVTCLVLSVQIYYMGRWKLDFGVFKRVFVVIHNDLRANPWHCIKPLYPNRMVLLILGNACNWVLAILGLLYHLKDFATYLLAIFMANLLLYCLFYIFMKLLNGERILPQPFIYIMLSIASWGAALYFFFHKSISWALTPAQSKFYNQPCEILISMTNMTFGISSLQRACSFHSCFIVLLTLDDDLTFVHRSRIPVF
;
A
#
# COMPACT_ATOMS: atom_id res chain seq x y z
N LYS A 1 21.74 27.42 -25.52
CA LYS A 1 22.87 28.19 -24.94
C LYS A 1 24.00 28.45 -25.93
N THR A 2 24.45 27.49 -26.74
CA THR A 2 25.55 27.71 -27.72
C THR A 2 25.24 28.74 -28.82
N LYS A 3 23.97 28.90 -29.23
CA LYS A 3 23.57 29.89 -30.24
C LYS A 3 23.26 31.29 -29.70
N PHE A 4 23.06 31.44 -28.38
CA PHE A 4 22.63 32.70 -27.74
C PHE A 4 23.24 32.80 -26.33
N PRO A 5 24.48 33.29 -26.19
CA PRO A 5 25.20 33.32 -24.91
C PRO A 5 24.71 34.43 -23.96
N SER A 6 24.11 35.50 -24.49
CA SER A 6 23.73 36.70 -23.73
C SER A 6 22.22 36.84 -23.47
N GLY A 7 21.41 35.85 -23.86
CA GLY A 7 19.95 35.96 -23.75
C GLY A 7 19.19 34.77 -24.34
N PHE A 8 17.89 34.96 -24.58
CA PHE A 8 17.02 34.00 -25.23
C PHE A 8 16.04 34.73 -26.16
N TYR A 9 15.56 34.05 -27.18
CA TYR A 9 14.49 34.54 -28.06
C TYR A 9 13.22 33.75 -27.75
N ILE A 10 12.08 34.45 -27.73
CA ILE A 10 10.76 33.83 -27.55
C ILE A 10 10.08 33.82 -28.91
N VAL A 11 9.64 32.65 -29.35
CA VAL A 11 8.84 32.50 -30.57
C VAL A 11 7.42 32.16 -30.15
N PHE A 12 6.46 33.01 -30.53
CA PHE A 12 5.04 32.72 -30.35
C PHE A 12 4.52 32.04 -31.62
N VAL A 13 4.12 30.78 -31.50
CA VAL A 13 3.48 30.03 -32.59
C VAL A 13 1.98 29.97 -32.29
N VAL A 14 1.17 30.60 -33.15
CA VAL A 14 -0.29 30.58 -33.02
C VAL A 14 -0.84 29.48 -33.93
N LYS A 15 -1.61 28.54 -33.37
CA LYS A 15 -2.29 27.49 -34.14
C LYS A 15 -3.64 27.98 -34.69
N GLY A 16 -4.07 27.39 -35.81
CA GLY A 16 -5.30 27.77 -36.51
C GLY A 16 -6.60 27.30 -35.83
N ASP A 17 -6.50 26.34 -34.92
CA ASP A 17 -7.63 25.74 -34.20
C ASP A 17 -7.38 25.67 -32.68
N ASP A 18 -8.42 25.27 -31.93
CA ASP A 18 -8.38 25.12 -30.47
C ASP A 18 -8.31 23.65 -30.03
N TRP A 19 -7.91 22.73 -30.91
CA TRP A 19 -7.87 21.29 -30.60
C TRP A 19 -6.99 21.01 -29.39
N GLU A 20 -5.78 21.57 -29.36
CA GLU A 20 -4.84 21.39 -28.24
C GLU A 20 -5.28 22.10 -26.96
N CYS A 21 -6.14 23.11 -27.07
CA CYS A 21 -6.69 23.84 -25.93
C CYS A 21 -7.88 23.13 -25.29
N SER A 22 -8.82 22.65 -26.11
CA SER A 22 -10.15 22.20 -25.67
C SER A 22 -10.44 20.72 -25.90
N GLY A 23 -9.66 20.04 -26.75
CA GLY A 23 -9.93 18.68 -27.21
C GLY A 23 -11.13 18.58 -28.16
N ASN A 24 -11.72 19.71 -28.57
CA ASN A 24 -12.85 19.78 -29.50
C ASN A 24 -12.45 20.58 -30.74
N LEU A 25 -12.73 20.02 -31.91
CA LEU A 25 -12.68 20.77 -33.17
C LEU A 25 -13.93 21.64 -33.25
N ASN A 26 -13.87 22.85 -32.71
CA ASN A 26 -14.87 23.86 -33.04
C ASN A 26 -14.71 24.21 -34.52
N THR A 27 -15.63 23.71 -35.33
CA THR A 27 -15.73 24.02 -36.76
C THR A 27 -16.03 25.50 -36.94
N VAL A 28 -15.06 26.22 -37.50
CA VAL A 28 -15.12 27.62 -37.96
C VAL A 28 -15.30 28.64 -36.84
N SER A 29 -14.19 29.20 -36.38
CA SER A 29 -14.21 30.47 -35.65
C SER A 29 -14.01 31.63 -36.62
N PRO A 30 -14.73 32.76 -36.46
CA PRO A 30 -14.50 33.98 -37.25
C PRO A 30 -13.08 34.52 -37.05
N ALA A 31 -12.65 35.48 -37.87
CA ALA A 31 -11.34 36.14 -37.73
C ALA A 31 -11.07 36.55 -36.27
N ARG A 32 -10.04 35.98 -35.65
CA ARG A 32 -9.72 36.17 -34.23
C ARG A 32 -8.52 37.10 -34.07
N ASN A 33 -8.72 38.23 -33.42
CA ASN A 33 -7.62 39.08 -32.96
C ASN A 33 -7.26 38.67 -31.53
N LYS A 34 -6.05 38.17 -31.30
CA LYS A 34 -5.53 37.81 -29.98
C LYS A 34 -4.41 38.79 -29.59
N SER A 35 -4.58 39.51 -28.49
CA SER A 35 -3.51 40.31 -27.87
C SER A 35 -2.67 39.42 -26.96
N LEU A 36 -1.36 39.37 -27.19
CA LEU A 36 -0.42 38.60 -26.38
C LEU A 36 0.38 39.55 -25.49
N THR A 37 0.28 39.37 -24.18
CA THR A 37 1.13 40.03 -23.19
C THR A 37 2.06 38.99 -22.58
N PHE A 38 3.35 39.28 -22.54
CA PHE A 38 4.36 38.40 -21.97
C PHE A 38 5.07 39.11 -20.83
N SER A 39 5.41 38.35 -19.78
CA SER A 39 6.20 38.81 -18.64
C SER A 39 7.30 37.80 -18.33
N ILE A 40 8.46 38.29 -17.90
CA ILE A 40 9.56 37.47 -17.40
C ILE A 40 9.60 37.64 -15.90
N THR A 41 9.40 36.55 -15.18
CA THR A 41 9.53 36.51 -13.72
C THR A 41 10.76 35.70 -13.33
N GLN A 42 11.42 36.09 -12.24
CA GLN A 42 12.56 35.36 -11.72
C GLN A 42 12.10 34.07 -11.04
N SER A 43 12.77 32.95 -11.32
CA SER A 43 12.56 31.68 -10.63
C SER A 43 13.16 31.69 -9.22
N ILE A 44 12.91 30.62 -8.43
CA ILE A 44 13.54 30.40 -7.12
C ILE A 44 15.06 30.58 -7.19
N SER A 45 15.63 31.21 -6.15
CA SER A 45 17.09 31.31 -6.01
C SER A 45 17.71 29.99 -5.55
N TYR A 46 18.93 29.72 -6.02
CA TYR A 46 19.69 28.51 -5.67
C TYR A 46 19.85 28.32 -4.15
N HIS A 47 20.08 29.40 -3.39
CA HIS A 47 20.18 29.33 -1.93
C HIS A 47 18.90 28.81 -1.27
N LYS A 48 17.73 29.27 -1.70
CA LYS A 48 16.44 28.82 -1.15
C LYS A 48 16.18 27.35 -1.47
N TYR A 49 16.59 26.90 -2.66
CA TYR A 49 16.51 25.51 -3.07
C TYR A 49 17.36 24.58 -2.17
N ILE A 50 18.61 24.96 -1.88
CA ILE A 50 19.49 24.19 -0.99
C ILE A 50 18.95 24.12 0.43
N ILE A 51 18.47 25.24 0.99
CA ILE A 51 17.86 25.25 2.32
C ILE A 51 16.67 24.29 2.39
N SER A 52 15.83 24.28 1.36
CA SER A 52 14.66 23.38 1.29
C SER A 52 15.07 21.92 1.20
N THR A 53 16.11 21.61 0.42
CA THR A 53 16.66 20.26 0.27
C THR A 53 17.24 19.73 1.60
N ILE A 54 18.04 20.56 2.28
CA ILE A 54 18.61 20.21 3.59
C ILE A 54 17.51 20.03 4.63
N GLY A 55 16.50 20.90 4.63
CA GLY A 55 15.33 20.79 5.52
C GLY A 55 14.60 19.45 5.36
N ALA A 56 14.37 19.01 4.12
CA ALA A 56 13.75 17.71 3.85
C ALA A 56 14.62 16.54 4.37
N LEU A 57 15.93 16.57 4.12
CA LEU A 57 16.87 15.57 4.64
C LEU A 57 16.91 15.54 6.17
N PHE A 58 16.79 16.69 6.82
CA PHE A 58 16.73 16.78 8.28
C PHE A 58 15.47 16.10 8.82
N VAL A 59 14.30 16.30 8.20
CA VAL A 59 13.07 15.59 8.59
C VAL A 59 13.25 14.08 8.47
N PHE A 60 13.86 13.57 7.40
CA PHE A 60 14.17 12.14 7.29
C PHE A 60 15.12 11.67 8.40
N ALA A 61 16.17 12.45 8.70
CA ALA A 61 17.09 12.12 9.79
C ALA A 61 16.37 12.02 11.14
N LEU A 62 15.38 12.88 11.41
CA LEU A 62 14.57 12.80 12.64
C LEU A 62 13.80 11.48 12.74
N PHE A 63 13.24 10.95 11.65
CA PHE A 63 12.59 9.63 11.66
C PHE A 63 13.56 8.50 12.00
N TYR A 64 14.78 8.56 11.47
CA TYR A 64 15.83 7.58 11.76
C TYR A 64 16.29 7.67 13.22
N ILE A 65 16.52 8.88 13.72
CA ILE A 65 16.90 9.12 15.12
C ILE A 65 15.78 8.65 16.06
N PHE A 66 14.53 9.03 15.79
CA PHE A 66 13.37 8.59 16.58
C PHE A 66 13.26 7.07 16.61
N SER A 67 13.36 6.42 15.44
CA SER A 67 13.31 4.97 15.32
C SER A 67 14.48 4.30 16.06
N PHE A 68 15.67 4.89 16.04
CA PHE A 68 16.83 4.42 16.80
C PHE A 68 16.60 4.53 18.30
N VAL A 69 16.08 5.66 18.79
CA VAL A 69 15.76 5.84 20.22
C VAL A 69 14.72 4.82 20.69
N VAL A 70 13.61 4.68 19.96
CA VAL A 70 12.58 3.66 20.26
C VAL A 70 13.20 2.25 20.24
N SER A 71 14.11 2.01 19.29
CA SER A 71 14.82 0.75 19.17
C SER A 71 15.68 0.43 20.38
N VAL A 72 16.44 1.40 20.89
CA VAL A 72 17.27 1.26 22.10
C VAL A 72 16.42 1.04 23.34
N VAL A 73 15.35 1.82 23.52
CA VAL A 73 14.43 1.68 24.66
C VAL A 73 13.80 0.28 24.68
N TYR A 74 13.36 -0.22 23.53
CA TYR A 74 12.79 -1.56 23.42
C TYR A 74 13.83 -2.65 23.75
N PHE A 75 15.06 -2.51 23.25
CA PHE A 75 16.15 -3.44 23.54
C PHE A 75 16.44 -3.54 25.05
N ILE A 76 16.50 -2.40 25.75
CA ILE A 76 16.71 -2.33 27.20
C ILE A 76 15.56 -3.02 27.94
N LYS A 77 14.31 -2.70 27.59
CA LYS A 77 13.12 -3.28 28.22
C LYS A 77 13.02 -4.79 28.00
N GLN A 78 13.33 -5.26 26.80
CA GLN A 78 13.27 -6.68 26.47
C GLN A 78 14.35 -7.47 27.20
N ARG A 79 15.58 -6.93 27.32
CA ARG A 79 16.63 -7.55 28.13
C ARG A 79 16.21 -7.72 29.60
N ALA A 80 15.65 -6.67 30.21
CA ALA A 80 15.15 -6.74 31.58
C ALA A 80 14.06 -7.81 31.76
N SER A 81 13.15 -7.95 30.78
CA SER A 81 12.08 -8.94 30.82
C SER A 81 12.58 -10.38 30.63
N TYR A 82 13.60 -10.60 29.79
CA TYR A 82 14.23 -11.93 29.61
C TYR A 82 15.05 -12.34 30.84
N GLU A 83 15.77 -11.40 31.45
CA GLU A 83 16.52 -11.65 32.69
C GLU A 83 15.57 -12.04 33.86
N GLN A 84 14.35 -11.51 33.91
CA GLN A 84 13.32 -11.90 34.88
C GLN A 84 12.74 -13.31 34.66
N ILE A 85 12.73 -13.84 33.42
CA ILE A 85 12.18 -15.17 33.10
C ILE A 85 13.21 -16.29 33.36
N GLN A 86 14.51 -15.97 33.39
CA GLN A 86 15.62 -16.96 33.49
C GLN A 86 16.06 -17.35 34.92
N THR A 87 15.31 -17.06 35.98
CA THR A 87 15.61 -17.60 37.33
C THR A 87 14.40 -18.29 37.98
N PRO A 88 14.53 -19.44 38.70
CA PRO A 88 15.70 -20.32 38.92
C PRO A 88 15.47 -21.79 38.51
N SER A 89 16.51 -22.46 37.96
CA SER A 89 16.93 -23.86 38.20
C SER A 89 17.70 -24.45 36.99
N THR A 90 18.98 -24.72 37.27
CA THR A 90 19.80 -25.82 36.77
C THR A 90 19.90 -26.11 35.26
N SER A 91 21.12 -25.88 34.77
CA SER A 91 21.79 -26.49 33.61
C SER A 91 21.05 -26.48 32.27
N SER A 92 21.49 -25.61 31.36
CA SER A 92 21.39 -25.90 29.93
C SER A 92 22.59 -25.31 29.20
N GLU A 93 23.13 -26.15 28.33
CA GLU A 93 24.34 -25.99 27.54
C GLU A 93 24.42 -24.64 26.82
N VAL A 94 25.62 -24.06 26.85
CA VAL A 94 25.98 -22.85 26.12
C VAL A 94 25.88 -23.14 24.61
N THR A 95 24.74 -22.84 24.02
CA THR A 95 24.59 -22.82 22.56
C THR A 95 25.31 -21.57 22.03
N SER A 96 26.39 -21.77 21.30
CA SER A 96 27.25 -20.69 20.78
C SER A 96 26.51 -19.79 19.76
N PRO A 97 26.82 -18.48 19.67
CA PRO A 97 26.11 -17.53 18.79
C PRO A 97 26.12 -17.94 17.30
N ALA A 98 27.15 -18.66 16.87
CA ALA A 98 27.31 -19.13 15.49
C ALA A 98 26.30 -20.24 15.11
N SER A 99 25.91 -21.11 16.04
CA SER A 99 24.93 -22.18 15.76
C SER A 99 23.49 -21.66 15.70
N VAL A 100 23.18 -20.56 16.39
CA VAL A 100 21.88 -19.87 16.33
C VAL A 100 21.69 -19.13 15.00
N ILE A 101 22.74 -18.47 14.49
CA ILE A 101 22.71 -17.82 13.16
C ILE A 101 22.60 -18.89 12.05
N ALA A 102 23.34 -20.00 12.18
CA ALA A 102 23.23 -21.13 11.24
C ALA A 102 21.83 -21.76 11.21
N ARG A 103 21.05 -21.69 12.30
CA ARG A 103 19.66 -22.19 12.38
C ARG A 103 18.62 -21.28 11.74
N CYS A 104 18.89 -19.97 11.63
CA CYS A 104 18.05 -19.05 10.86
C CYS A 104 18.42 -18.99 9.38
N ASN A 105 19.68 -19.30 9.05
CA ASN A 105 20.19 -19.46 7.68
C ASN A 105 20.23 -20.92 7.19
N SER A 106 19.63 -21.88 7.90
CA SER A 106 19.62 -23.27 7.44
C SER A 106 18.67 -23.37 6.25
N ASP A 107 19.22 -23.10 5.06
CA ASP A 107 18.75 -23.53 3.76
C ASP A 107 18.80 -25.06 3.73
N SER A 108 17.90 -25.70 4.49
CA SER A 108 17.51 -27.05 4.10
C SER A 108 16.91 -26.91 2.70
N SER A 109 17.53 -27.54 1.71
CA SER A 109 16.98 -27.74 0.38
C SER A 109 15.70 -28.57 0.51
N LEU A 110 14.60 -27.91 0.88
CA LEU A 110 13.27 -28.47 0.71
C LEU A 110 12.87 -28.02 -0.68
N ASP A 111 12.82 -28.98 -1.59
CA ASP A 111 12.40 -28.75 -2.97
C ASP A 111 10.99 -28.16 -2.98
N GLU A 112 10.66 -27.26 -3.92
CA GLU A 112 9.33 -26.61 -3.96
C GLU A 112 8.19 -27.63 -4.13
N THR A 113 8.50 -28.80 -4.68
CA THR A 113 7.61 -29.95 -4.84
C THR A 113 7.50 -30.84 -3.60
N ASP A 114 8.47 -30.80 -2.68
CA ASP A 114 8.40 -31.46 -1.35
C ASP A 114 7.56 -30.65 -0.35
N ILE A 115 7.16 -29.44 -0.73
CA ILE A 115 6.04 -28.72 -0.11
C ILE A 115 4.74 -29.33 -0.65
N ASP A 116 4.58 -30.63 -0.45
CA ASP A 116 3.36 -31.32 -0.84
C ASP A 116 2.18 -30.61 -0.16
N MET A 117 1.19 -30.26 -0.97
CA MET A 117 -0.05 -29.62 -0.58
C MET A 117 -0.90 -30.67 0.12
N MET A 118 -0.44 -31.11 1.29
CA MET A 118 -0.99 -32.23 2.05
C MET A 118 -2.52 -32.13 2.10
N GLN A 119 -3.17 -33.06 1.40
CA GLN A 119 -4.59 -33.40 1.48
C GLN A 119 -5.08 -33.44 2.95
N ASP A 120 -4.18 -33.72 3.89
CA ASP A 120 -4.39 -33.77 5.34
C ASP A 120 -4.90 -32.43 5.93
N ALA A 121 -4.50 -31.29 5.34
CA ALA A 121 -5.02 -29.98 5.74
C ALA A 121 -6.50 -29.79 5.36
N TYR A 122 -7.08 -30.61 4.48
CA TYR A 122 -8.52 -30.59 4.18
C TYR A 122 -9.31 -31.54 5.08
N SER A 123 -8.75 -32.69 5.45
CA SER A 123 -9.38 -33.65 6.37
C SER A 123 -9.52 -33.08 7.80
N ASP A 124 -8.47 -32.43 8.31
CA ASP A 124 -8.49 -31.83 9.65
C ASP A 124 -9.32 -30.55 9.73
N LYS A 125 -9.50 -29.83 8.61
CA LYS A 125 -10.34 -28.61 8.56
C LYS A 125 -11.78 -28.89 8.96
N ASP A 126 -12.31 -30.08 8.68
CA ASP A 126 -13.71 -30.40 8.90
C ASP A 126 -14.05 -30.72 10.38
N VAL A 127 -13.07 -31.17 11.19
CA VAL A 127 -13.28 -31.48 12.62
C VAL A 127 -13.34 -30.22 13.50
N PHE A 128 -12.58 -29.17 13.18
CA PHE A 128 -12.57 -27.90 13.94
C PHE A 128 -13.59 -26.87 13.44
N ARG A 129 -14.20 -27.12 12.27
CA ARG A 129 -15.27 -26.33 11.64
C ARG A 129 -16.59 -26.32 12.42
N THR A 130 -16.70 -27.08 13.51
CA THR A 130 -17.89 -27.14 14.39
C THR A 130 -17.76 -26.25 15.63
N LYS A 131 -16.56 -25.76 15.99
CA LYS A 131 -16.39 -24.84 17.12
C LYS A 131 -16.91 -23.43 16.78
N THR A 132 -17.71 -22.88 17.68
CA THR A 132 -18.25 -21.51 17.61
C THR A 132 -17.21 -20.45 17.98
N ILE A 133 -16.25 -20.78 18.85
CA ILE A 133 -15.14 -19.92 19.23
C ILE A 133 -13.84 -20.58 18.76
N LEU A 134 -13.10 -19.87 17.92
CA LEU A 134 -11.84 -20.34 17.34
C LEU A 134 -10.68 -19.55 17.94
N THR A 135 -9.60 -20.26 18.30
CA THR A 135 -8.40 -19.66 18.89
C THR A 135 -7.22 -19.78 17.93
N VAL A 136 -6.21 -18.93 18.09
CA VAL A 136 -5.00 -18.97 17.24
C VAL A 136 -4.30 -20.34 17.35
N MET A 137 -4.38 -21.01 18.50
CA MET A 137 -3.84 -22.36 18.68
C MET A 137 -4.47 -23.38 17.71
N ASP A 138 -5.76 -23.25 17.44
CA ASP A 138 -6.46 -24.16 16.52
C ASP A 138 -5.98 -23.98 15.06
N LEU A 139 -5.46 -22.80 14.73
CA LEU A 139 -5.08 -22.31 13.39
C LEU A 139 -3.58 -22.12 13.16
N ALA A 140 -2.72 -22.40 14.15
CA ALA A 140 -1.27 -22.20 14.09
C ALA A 140 -0.53 -23.54 14.24
N ARG A 141 -0.85 -24.50 13.36
CA ARG A 141 -0.33 -25.87 13.40
C ARG A 141 0.86 -26.09 12.48
N LYS A 142 1.04 -25.25 11.46
CA LYS A 142 2.17 -25.38 10.54
C LYS A 142 3.49 -25.13 11.25
N ASN A 143 4.52 -25.87 10.82
CA ASN A 143 5.87 -25.65 11.31
C ASN A 143 6.36 -24.25 10.93
N HIS A 144 6.90 -23.51 11.90
CA HIS A 144 7.38 -22.14 11.75
C HIS A 144 8.43 -21.99 10.62
N GLN A 145 9.28 -23.00 10.39
CA GLN A 145 10.28 -22.95 9.31
C GLN A 145 9.63 -22.92 7.93
N ILE A 146 8.61 -23.76 7.72
CA ILE A 146 7.83 -23.80 6.47
C ILE A 146 7.12 -22.48 6.27
N LEU A 147 6.55 -21.94 7.36
CA LEU A 147 5.83 -20.67 7.35
C LEU A 147 6.74 -19.49 6.97
N ARG A 148 7.96 -19.47 7.50
CA ARG A 148 8.99 -18.49 7.16
C ARG A 148 9.37 -18.56 5.68
N LYS A 149 9.71 -19.74 5.16
CA LYS A 149 10.04 -19.93 3.74
C LYS A 149 8.90 -19.48 2.83
N LYS A 150 7.66 -19.89 3.13
CA LYS A 150 6.47 -19.43 2.39
C LYS A 150 6.29 -17.91 2.43
N SER A 151 6.59 -17.26 3.55
CA SER A 151 6.52 -15.79 3.63
C SER A 151 7.61 -15.10 2.80
N GLN A 152 8.80 -15.69 2.67
CA GLN A 152 9.90 -15.13 1.88
C GLN A 152 9.61 -15.14 0.38
N LEU A 153 8.79 -16.08 -0.10
CA LEU A 153 8.34 -16.10 -1.49
C LEU A 153 7.61 -14.80 -1.89
N TYR A 154 6.97 -14.09 -0.95
CA TYR A 154 6.35 -12.80 -1.24
C TYR A 154 7.38 -11.73 -1.62
N LEU A 155 8.53 -11.70 -0.92
CA LEU A 155 9.61 -10.76 -1.22
C LEU A 155 10.25 -11.07 -2.57
N TRP A 156 10.59 -12.32 -2.84
CA TRP A 156 11.22 -12.70 -4.10
C TRP A 156 10.31 -12.44 -5.31
N ASN A 157 9.04 -12.85 -5.24
CA ASN A 157 8.08 -12.57 -6.32
C ASN A 157 7.88 -11.06 -6.52
N LEU A 158 7.82 -10.27 -5.44
CA LEU A 158 7.74 -8.82 -5.54
C LEU A 158 8.96 -8.22 -6.24
N LEU A 159 10.18 -8.66 -5.89
CA LEU A 159 11.41 -8.18 -6.51
C LEU A 159 11.44 -8.54 -8.00
N THR A 160 11.01 -9.75 -8.38
CA THR A 160 10.86 -10.13 -9.79
C THR A 160 9.89 -9.20 -10.51
N VAL A 161 8.68 -8.99 -9.98
CA VAL A 161 7.68 -8.09 -10.57
C VAL A 161 8.23 -6.66 -10.68
N ALA A 162 8.90 -6.18 -9.63
CA ALA A 162 9.50 -4.85 -9.59
C ALA A 162 10.54 -4.64 -10.68
N VAL A 163 11.46 -5.60 -10.89
CA VAL A 163 12.48 -5.48 -11.95
C VAL A 163 11.83 -5.44 -13.33
N PHE A 164 10.97 -6.40 -13.65
CA PHE A 164 10.33 -6.48 -14.98
C PHE A 164 9.38 -5.30 -15.25
N TYR A 165 8.78 -4.73 -14.21
CA TYR A 165 7.92 -3.56 -14.34
C TYR A 165 8.72 -2.26 -14.43
N SER A 166 9.76 -2.06 -13.62
CA SER A 166 10.52 -0.81 -13.58
C SER A 166 11.44 -0.61 -14.78
N LEU A 167 12.02 -1.67 -15.35
CA LEU A 167 12.89 -1.57 -16.53
C LEU A 167 12.25 -0.82 -17.71
N PRO A 168 11.06 -1.23 -18.23
CA PRO A 168 10.41 -0.53 -19.33
C PRO A 168 9.95 0.88 -18.93
N VAL A 169 9.54 1.09 -17.66
CA VAL A 169 9.13 2.41 -17.16
C VAL A 169 10.30 3.40 -17.23
N VAL A 170 11.46 3.02 -16.69
CA VAL A 170 12.67 3.86 -16.72
C VAL A 170 13.10 4.16 -18.15
N GLN A 171 13.08 3.15 -19.04
CA GLN A 171 13.40 3.33 -20.45
C GLN A 171 12.44 4.32 -21.14
N LEU A 172 11.15 4.21 -20.88
CA LEU A 172 10.12 5.07 -21.48
C LEU A 172 10.30 6.54 -21.04
N VAL A 173 10.44 6.79 -19.74
CA VAL A 173 10.53 8.17 -19.23
C VAL A 173 11.81 8.87 -19.65
N ILE A 174 12.94 8.14 -19.75
CA ILE A 174 14.19 8.66 -20.32
C ILE A 174 13.99 9.03 -21.80
N THR A 175 13.29 8.18 -22.56
CA THR A 175 13.00 8.43 -23.98
C THR A 175 12.14 9.68 -24.14
N TYR A 176 11.08 9.85 -23.34
CA TYR A 176 10.26 11.06 -23.38
C TYR A 176 11.04 12.32 -23.00
N GLN A 177 11.92 12.23 -22.00
CA GLN A 177 12.77 13.35 -21.62
C GLN A 177 13.74 13.76 -22.73
N TYR A 178 14.27 12.78 -23.47
CA TYR A 178 15.09 13.03 -24.66
C TYR A 178 14.28 13.71 -25.77
N VAL A 179 13.10 13.19 -26.10
CA VAL A 179 12.22 13.77 -27.14
C VAL A 179 11.78 15.19 -26.77
N LEU A 180 11.44 15.44 -25.51
CA LEU A 180 11.09 16.78 -25.02
C LEU A 180 12.24 17.76 -25.21
N ASN A 181 13.47 17.35 -24.87
CA ASN A 181 14.66 18.20 -25.04
C ASN A 181 15.05 18.43 -26.51
N GLN A 182 14.87 17.44 -27.39
CA GLN A 182 15.17 17.58 -28.82
C GLN A 182 14.14 18.40 -29.57
N THR A 183 12.85 18.12 -29.34
CA THR A 183 11.74 18.78 -30.04
C THR A 183 11.41 20.15 -29.46
N GLY A 184 11.73 20.37 -28.18
CA GLY A 184 11.28 21.55 -27.43
C GLY A 184 9.78 21.54 -27.13
N ASN A 185 9.07 20.44 -27.39
CA ASN A 185 7.64 20.34 -27.15
C ASN A 185 7.34 20.09 -25.66
N GLN A 186 7.04 21.17 -24.93
CA GLN A 186 6.71 21.14 -23.51
C GLN A 186 5.30 20.62 -23.20
N ASP A 187 4.47 20.32 -24.20
CA ASP A 187 3.12 19.76 -23.99
C ASP A 187 3.13 18.23 -23.85
N LEU A 188 4.28 17.58 -24.07
CA LEU A 188 4.46 16.14 -23.86
C LEU A 188 4.37 15.74 -22.38
N CYS A 189 4.86 16.61 -21.48
CA CYS A 189 4.97 16.35 -20.04
C CYS A 189 4.30 17.49 -19.26
N TYR A 190 3.35 17.14 -18.40
CA TYR A 190 2.44 18.07 -17.74
C TYR A 190 3.05 18.59 -16.44
N TYR A 191 4.15 19.34 -16.55
CA TYR A 191 4.83 19.88 -15.38
C TYR A 191 4.08 21.06 -14.76
N ASN A 192 4.27 21.25 -13.46
CA ASN A 192 4.02 22.55 -12.85
C ASN A 192 5.17 23.51 -13.20
N PHE A 193 5.09 24.15 -14.37
CA PHE A 193 6.17 25.01 -14.89
C PHE A 193 6.52 26.19 -13.98
N LEU A 194 5.62 26.62 -13.09
CA LEU A 194 5.89 27.69 -12.13
C LEU A 194 6.78 27.23 -10.97
N CYS A 195 6.92 25.92 -10.77
CA CYS A 195 7.69 25.36 -9.67
C CYS A 195 8.71 24.28 -10.08
N ALA A 196 8.67 23.81 -11.33
CA ALA A 196 9.61 22.83 -11.85
C ALA A 196 11.03 23.41 -11.85
N HIS A 197 11.96 22.71 -11.20
CA HIS A 197 13.36 23.11 -11.15
C HIS A 197 14.23 22.07 -11.86
N PRO A 198 14.91 22.43 -12.96
CA PRO A 198 15.76 21.51 -13.68
C PRO A 198 17.06 21.23 -12.90
N PHE A 199 17.52 19.99 -12.95
CA PHE A 199 18.84 19.59 -12.45
C PHE A 199 19.42 18.48 -13.35
N GLY A 200 20.59 18.75 -13.94
CA GLY A 200 21.20 17.83 -14.91
C GLY A 200 20.31 17.63 -16.13
N PHE A 201 19.93 16.38 -16.40
CA PHE A 201 19.06 15.98 -17.52
C PHE A 201 17.56 16.00 -17.18
N LEU A 202 17.20 16.19 -15.90
CA LEU A 202 15.81 16.17 -15.42
C LEU A 202 15.23 17.58 -15.41
N SER A 203 14.06 17.75 -16.03
CA SER A 203 13.34 19.03 -16.07
C SER A 203 12.65 19.37 -14.75
N ASP A 204 12.27 18.35 -13.97
CA ASP A 204 11.45 18.50 -12.76
C ASP A 204 12.05 17.73 -11.56
N PHE A 205 13.30 18.07 -11.21
CA PHE A 205 14.07 17.30 -10.23
C PHE A 205 13.52 17.39 -8.80
N ASN A 206 12.94 18.53 -8.43
CA ASN A 206 12.32 18.73 -7.11
C ASN A 206 11.21 17.71 -6.83
N HIS A 207 10.39 17.38 -7.82
CA HIS A 207 9.34 16.37 -7.67
C HIS A 207 9.93 14.96 -7.56
N VAL A 208 10.96 14.62 -8.35
CA VAL A 208 11.68 13.35 -8.22
C VAL A 208 12.31 13.21 -6.83
N PHE A 209 12.99 14.25 -6.35
CA PHE A 209 13.65 14.25 -5.04
C PHE A 209 12.65 14.07 -3.89
N SER A 210 11.47 14.69 -3.97
CA SER A 210 10.46 14.57 -2.92
C SER A 210 9.95 13.13 -2.70
N ASN A 211 10.01 12.28 -3.73
CA ASN A 211 9.62 10.87 -3.65
C ASN A 211 10.72 9.97 -3.06
N SER A 212 11.93 10.48 -2.83
CA SER A 212 12.98 9.76 -2.11
C SER A 212 12.57 9.36 -0.68
N GLY A 213 11.59 10.04 -0.10
CA GLY A 213 11.06 9.71 1.23
C GLY A 213 10.45 8.32 1.33
N TYR A 214 9.77 7.84 0.29
CA TYR A 214 9.27 6.46 0.22
C TYR A 214 10.41 5.46 0.28
N PHE A 215 11.48 5.71 -0.48
CA PHE A 215 12.67 4.88 -0.49
C PHE A 215 13.36 4.85 0.88
N LEU A 216 13.62 6.02 1.47
CA LEU A 216 14.29 6.15 2.76
C LEU A 216 13.46 5.54 3.90
N LEU A 217 12.15 5.77 3.94
CA LEU A 217 11.28 5.23 4.99
C LEU A 217 10.97 3.75 4.79
N GLY A 218 10.95 3.26 3.54
CA GLY A 218 10.88 1.84 3.22
C GLY A 218 12.13 1.09 3.67
N LEU A 219 13.32 1.63 3.39
CA LEU A 219 14.59 1.09 3.87
C LEU A 219 14.63 1.05 5.41
N LEU A 220 14.21 2.13 6.07
CA LEU A 220 14.10 2.19 7.53
C LEU A 220 13.17 1.08 8.07
N PHE A 221 12.03 0.85 7.44
CA PHE A 221 11.11 -0.22 7.82
C PHE A 221 11.72 -1.62 7.65
N ILE A 222 12.47 -1.86 6.57
CA ILE A 222 13.22 -3.11 6.37
C ILE A 222 14.25 -3.31 7.48
N LEU A 223 15.03 -2.27 7.83
CA LEU A 223 16.03 -2.36 8.91
C LEU A 223 15.38 -2.66 10.27
N LEU A 224 14.24 -2.05 10.57
CA LEU A 224 13.47 -2.31 11.79
C LEU A 224 12.91 -3.74 11.81
N THR A 225 12.40 -4.22 10.68
CA THR A 225 11.92 -5.60 10.49
C THR A 225 13.06 -6.60 10.66
N TYR A 226 14.21 -6.33 10.03
CA TYR A 226 15.42 -7.15 10.14
C TYR A 226 15.89 -7.29 11.58
N ARG A 227 15.97 -6.18 12.30
CA ARG A 227 16.32 -6.21 13.72
C ARG A 227 15.35 -7.09 14.51
N ARG A 228 14.04 -6.96 14.29
CA ARG A 228 13.02 -7.77 14.98
C ARG A 228 13.11 -9.25 14.61
N ASP A 229 13.34 -9.58 13.34
CA ASP A 229 13.56 -10.96 12.87
C ASP A 229 14.78 -11.58 13.55
N VAL A 230 15.91 -10.87 13.63
CA VAL A 230 17.11 -11.33 14.35
C VAL A 230 16.84 -11.52 15.85
N MET A 231 16.08 -10.63 16.48
CA MET A 231 15.71 -10.78 17.90
C MET A 231 14.77 -11.96 18.13
N HIS A 232 13.82 -12.19 17.23
CA HIS A 232 12.91 -13.34 17.26
C HIS A 232 13.68 -14.66 17.05
N CYS A 233 14.63 -14.69 16.12
CA CYS A 233 15.55 -15.82 15.92
C CYS A 233 16.35 -16.20 17.18
N LYS A 234 16.70 -15.22 18.00
CA LYS A 234 17.46 -15.42 19.25
C LYS A 234 16.57 -15.78 20.45
N ALA A 235 15.25 -15.62 20.32
CA ALA A 235 14.28 -15.94 21.36
C ALA A 235 14.15 -17.47 21.55
N ASP A 236 13.64 -17.89 22.72
CA ASP A 236 13.42 -19.31 23.01
C ASP A 236 12.34 -19.91 22.09
N SER A 237 12.74 -20.92 21.31
CA SER A 237 11.88 -21.65 20.36
C SER A 237 10.69 -22.35 21.04
N ARG A 238 10.77 -22.67 22.34
CA ARG A 238 9.64 -23.28 23.08
C ARG A 238 8.51 -22.28 23.31
N LEU A 239 8.85 -21.03 23.59
CA LEU A 239 7.89 -19.95 23.78
C LEU A 239 7.16 -19.67 22.46
N ASP A 240 7.90 -19.60 21.35
CA ASP A 240 7.37 -19.32 20.01
C ASP A 240 6.43 -20.42 19.47
N LYS A 241 6.47 -21.65 20.02
CA LYS A 241 5.51 -22.69 19.64
C LYS A 241 4.14 -22.54 20.29
N SER A 242 4.08 -21.95 21.48
CA SER A 242 2.89 -22.01 22.37
C SER A 242 2.29 -20.63 22.69
N HIS A 243 3.09 -19.57 22.61
CA HIS A 243 2.71 -18.21 22.97
C HIS A 243 2.78 -17.27 21.77
N GLY A 244 2.00 -16.19 21.84
CA GLY A 244 1.98 -15.12 20.84
C GLY A 244 1.47 -15.54 19.47
N ILE A 245 1.40 -14.55 18.59
CA ILE A 245 1.00 -14.72 17.20
C ILE A 245 2.23 -15.16 16.37
N PRO A 246 2.11 -16.23 15.54
CA PRO A 246 3.17 -16.62 14.61
C PRO A 246 3.63 -15.45 13.73
N GLN A 247 4.93 -15.19 13.71
CA GLN A 247 5.48 -14.07 12.96
C GLN A 247 5.86 -14.47 11.53
N HIS A 248 5.55 -13.59 10.57
CA HIS A 248 5.81 -13.77 9.15
C HIS A 248 6.64 -12.61 8.61
N TYR A 249 7.93 -12.59 8.93
CA TYR A 249 8.83 -11.48 8.56
C TYR A 249 8.98 -11.30 7.04
N GLY A 250 8.87 -12.36 6.24
CA GLY A 250 8.93 -12.30 4.77
C GLY A 250 7.92 -11.33 4.15
N LEU A 251 6.69 -11.30 4.66
CA LEU A 251 5.66 -10.37 4.17
C LEU A 251 5.95 -8.92 4.58
N PHE A 252 6.52 -8.69 5.76
CA PHE A 252 6.96 -7.35 6.18
C PHE A 252 8.13 -6.84 5.33
N TYR A 253 9.10 -7.70 5.00
CA TYR A 253 10.15 -7.33 4.05
C TYR A 253 9.57 -6.97 2.68
N ALA A 254 8.58 -7.73 2.18
CA ALA A 254 7.90 -7.42 0.94
C ALA A 254 7.17 -6.07 1.00
N MET A 255 6.46 -5.76 2.10
CA MET A 255 5.83 -4.44 2.29
C MET A 255 6.84 -3.29 2.26
N GLY A 256 7.98 -3.44 2.95
CA GLY A 256 9.06 -2.45 2.94
C GLY A 256 9.69 -2.26 1.55
N ALA A 257 9.95 -3.36 0.84
CA ALA A 257 10.47 -3.32 -0.53
C ALA A 257 9.46 -2.70 -1.51
N ALA A 258 8.17 -2.98 -1.35
CA ALA A 258 7.12 -2.37 -2.15
C ALA A 258 7.08 -0.85 -1.96
N LEU A 259 7.26 -0.36 -0.73
CA LEU A 259 7.36 1.08 -0.44
C LEU A 259 8.62 1.72 -1.05
N MET A 260 9.74 0.99 -1.09
CA MET A 260 10.93 1.49 -1.79
C MET A 260 10.70 1.60 -3.29
N MET A 261 10.06 0.59 -3.89
CA MET A 261 9.75 0.57 -5.32
C MET A 261 8.69 1.60 -5.71
N GLU A 262 7.72 1.87 -4.84
CA GLU A 262 6.80 3.00 -4.96
C GLU A 262 7.58 4.31 -5.09
N GLY A 263 8.60 4.55 -4.26
CA GLY A 263 9.46 5.73 -4.39
C GLY A 263 10.17 5.85 -5.73
N VAL A 264 10.67 4.74 -6.27
CA VAL A 264 11.33 4.70 -7.59
C VAL A 264 10.33 5.01 -8.70
N LEU A 265 9.20 4.32 -8.74
CA LEU A 265 8.20 4.46 -9.81
C LEU A 265 7.44 5.78 -9.75
N SER A 266 7.15 6.28 -8.56
CA SER A 266 6.61 7.63 -8.33
C SER A 266 7.58 8.69 -8.82
N GLY A 267 8.87 8.54 -8.51
CA GLY A 267 9.94 9.37 -9.05
C GLY A 267 9.98 9.34 -10.58
N CYS A 268 9.91 8.16 -11.19
CA CYS A 268 9.88 7.99 -12.64
C CYS A 268 8.68 8.69 -13.29
N TYR A 269 7.49 8.59 -12.71
CA TYR A 269 6.30 9.31 -13.20
C TYR A 269 6.56 10.82 -13.28
N HIS A 270 7.13 11.41 -12.23
CA HIS A 270 7.43 12.84 -12.18
C HIS A 270 8.55 13.29 -13.13
N VAL A 271 9.34 12.37 -13.70
CA VAL A 271 10.28 12.71 -14.77
C VAL A 271 9.54 13.23 -16.00
N CYS A 272 8.39 12.65 -16.35
CA CYS A 272 7.52 13.15 -17.42
C CYS A 272 6.06 12.76 -17.11
N PRO A 273 5.31 13.59 -16.36
CA PRO A 273 3.95 13.28 -15.99
C PRO A 273 3.04 13.40 -17.21
N ASN A 274 2.30 12.34 -17.52
CA ASN A 274 1.26 12.33 -18.55
C ASN A 274 0.19 11.28 -18.22
N HIS A 275 -0.88 11.25 -19.02
CA HIS A 275 -2.01 10.36 -18.81
C HIS A 275 -1.63 8.87 -18.76
N SER A 276 -0.72 8.42 -19.62
CA SER A 276 -0.30 7.01 -19.69
C SER A 276 0.69 6.62 -18.60
N ASN A 277 1.52 7.56 -18.15
CA ASN A 277 2.57 7.34 -17.15
C ASN A 277 2.02 7.36 -15.72
N PHE A 278 0.83 7.90 -15.49
CA PHE A 278 0.21 7.94 -14.16
C PHE A 278 0.05 6.55 -13.54
N GLN A 279 -0.20 5.53 -14.36
CA GLN A 279 -0.33 4.13 -13.92
C GLN A 279 0.91 3.61 -13.20
N PHE A 280 2.10 4.16 -13.46
CA PHE A 280 3.34 3.73 -12.83
C PHE A 280 3.32 3.95 -11.32
N ASP A 281 2.87 5.12 -10.86
CA ASP A 281 2.69 5.49 -9.45
C ASP A 281 1.59 4.62 -8.82
N THR A 282 0.42 4.55 -9.45
CA THR A 282 -0.76 3.91 -8.84
C THR A 282 -0.62 2.40 -8.69
N SER A 283 0.15 1.74 -9.56
CA SER A 283 0.30 0.28 -9.57
C SER A 283 0.92 -0.28 -8.29
N PHE A 284 1.97 0.35 -7.75
CA PHE A 284 2.62 -0.10 -6.53
C PHE A 284 1.87 0.30 -5.27
N MET A 285 1.06 1.36 -5.32
CA MET A 285 0.05 1.61 -4.29
C MET A 285 -0.97 0.46 -4.18
N TYR A 286 -1.41 -0.14 -5.29
CA TYR A 286 -2.27 -1.34 -5.24
C TYR A 286 -1.55 -2.53 -4.60
N VAL A 287 -0.29 -2.75 -4.97
CA VAL A 287 0.56 -3.80 -4.40
C VAL A 287 0.66 -3.62 -2.89
N ILE A 288 1.01 -2.42 -2.42
CA ILE A 288 1.13 -2.09 -1.00
C ILE A 288 -0.19 -2.34 -0.26
N SER A 289 -1.31 -1.88 -0.81
CA SER A 289 -2.62 -2.06 -0.18
C SER A 289 -3.01 -3.54 -0.05
N MET A 290 -2.80 -4.32 -1.10
CA MET A 290 -3.05 -5.76 -1.11
C MET A 290 -2.16 -6.50 -0.10
N LEU A 291 -0.86 -6.20 -0.05
CA LEU A 291 0.06 -6.79 0.92
C LEU A 291 -0.33 -6.42 2.36
N CYS A 292 -0.77 -5.19 2.62
CA CYS A 292 -1.26 -4.77 3.93
C CYS A 292 -2.54 -5.52 4.33
N MET A 293 -3.52 -5.62 3.43
CA MET A 293 -4.75 -6.37 3.69
C MET A 293 -4.45 -7.84 3.97
N LEU A 294 -3.58 -8.47 3.18
CA LEU A 294 -3.13 -9.84 3.44
C LEU A 294 -2.42 -9.94 4.78
N LYS A 295 -1.55 -8.99 5.13
CA LYS A 295 -0.83 -9.02 6.40
C LYS A 295 -1.81 -8.97 7.59
N ILE A 296 -2.81 -8.09 7.55
CA ILE A 296 -3.85 -7.98 8.59
C ILE A 296 -4.60 -9.31 8.73
N TYR A 297 -5.01 -9.92 7.60
CA TYR A 297 -5.72 -11.19 7.60
C TYR A 297 -4.89 -12.33 8.21
N GLN A 298 -3.62 -12.43 7.80
CA GLN A 298 -2.69 -13.47 8.26
C GLN A 298 -2.41 -13.40 9.76
N THR A 299 -2.49 -12.22 10.38
CA THR A 299 -2.20 -12.04 11.82
C THR A 299 -3.10 -12.90 12.71
N ARG A 300 -4.36 -13.16 12.33
CA ARG A 300 -5.28 -14.04 13.08
C ARG A 300 -5.56 -15.37 12.38
N HIS A 301 -5.07 -15.54 11.15
CA HIS A 301 -5.29 -16.73 10.34
C HIS A 301 -3.96 -17.26 9.75
N PRO A 302 -2.96 -17.62 10.57
CA PRO A 302 -1.61 -17.91 10.10
C PRO A 302 -1.51 -19.13 9.16
N ASP A 303 -2.45 -20.08 9.24
CA ASP A 303 -2.47 -21.26 8.37
C ASP A 303 -3.31 -21.09 7.09
N ILE A 304 -4.16 -20.06 6.98
CA ILE A 304 -5.05 -19.80 5.82
C ILE A 304 -4.46 -18.69 4.94
N ASN A 305 -3.22 -18.91 4.51
CA ASN A 305 -2.52 -17.92 3.68
C ASN A 305 -2.70 -18.28 2.20
N ALA A 306 -3.07 -17.30 1.39
CA ALA A 306 -2.96 -17.40 -0.07
C ALA A 306 -1.49 -17.67 -0.45
N SER A 307 -1.28 -18.41 -1.54
CA SER A 307 0.07 -18.54 -2.09
C SER A 307 0.54 -17.19 -2.66
N ALA A 308 1.85 -16.93 -2.60
CA ALA A 308 2.42 -15.72 -3.18
C ALA A 308 2.08 -15.62 -4.68
N TYR A 309 2.22 -16.72 -5.42
CA TYR A 309 1.87 -16.79 -6.85
C TYR A 309 0.40 -16.43 -7.12
N ALA A 310 -0.55 -16.97 -6.34
CA ALA A 310 -1.96 -16.63 -6.52
C ALA A 310 -2.23 -15.15 -6.21
N THR A 311 -1.60 -14.61 -5.16
CA THR A 311 -1.72 -13.19 -4.79
C THR A 311 -1.23 -12.28 -5.91
N PHE A 312 -0.01 -12.50 -6.41
CA PHE A 312 0.55 -11.68 -7.49
C PHE A 312 -0.17 -11.93 -8.83
N GLY A 313 -0.72 -13.13 -9.06
CA GLY A 313 -1.58 -13.40 -10.21
C GLY A 313 -2.89 -12.60 -10.19
N VAL A 314 -3.59 -12.54 -9.06
CA VAL A 314 -4.78 -11.68 -8.89
C VAL A 314 -4.39 -10.21 -9.08
N LEU A 315 -3.26 -9.79 -8.52
CA LEU A 315 -2.77 -8.43 -8.67
C LEU A 315 -2.46 -8.06 -10.13
N ALA A 316 -1.89 -8.98 -10.91
CA ALA A 316 -1.66 -8.78 -12.34
C ALA A 316 -2.98 -8.59 -13.11
N ILE A 317 -4.02 -9.35 -12.78
CA ILE A 317 -5.37 -9.18 -13.36
C ILE A 317 -5.95 -7.81 -12.99
N VAL A 318 -5.81 -7.38 -11.73
CA VAL A 318 -6.26 -6.06 -11.27
C VAL A 318 -5.53 -4.93 -12.03
N ILE A 319 -4.22 -5.03 -12.18
CA ILE A 319 -3.41 -4.04 -12.94
C ILE A 319 -3.82 -4.02 -14.41
N LEU A 320 -4.11 -5.18 -15.01
CA LEU A 320 -4.60 -5.28 -16.39
C LEU A 320 -5.97 -4.60 -16.55
N ILE A 321 -6.91 -4.87 -15.65
CA ILE A 321 -8.21 -4.18 -15.63
C ILE A 321 -8.01 -2.66 -15.46
N GLY A 322 -7.08 -2.26 -14.60
CA GLY A 322 -6.61 -0.88 -14.46
C GLY A 322 -6.20 -0.26 -15.79
N MET A 323 -5.31 -0.93 -16.52
CA MET A 323 -4.82 -0.49 -17.84
C MET A 323 -5.96 -0.36 -18.86
N ILE A 324 -6.84 -1.36 -18.95
CA ILE A 324 -7.98 -1.34 -19.86
C ILE A 324 -8.92 -0.18 -19.52
N GLY A 325 -9.16 0.08 -18.24
CA GLY A 325 -10.01 1.20 -17.81
C GLY A 325 -9.41 2.57 -18.13
N VAL A 326 -8.09 2.71 -18.10
CA VAL A 326 -7.39 3.95 -18.49
C VAL A 326 -7.41 4.15 -20.01
N LEU A 327 -7.23 3.09 -20.81
CA LEU A 327 -7.18 3.19 -22.28
C LEU A 327 -8.56 3.16 -22.95
N ALA A 328 -9.52 2.43 -22.40
CA ALA A 328 -10.80 2.10 -23.00
C ALA A 328 -11.98 2.20 -22.00
N GLY A 329 -11.96 3.24 -21.15
CA GLY A 329 -12.96 3.52 -20.11
C GLY A 329 -14.36 3.92 -20.62
N THR A 330 -14.99 3.07 -21.44
CA THR A 330 -16.36 3.27 -21.93
C THR A 330 -17.40 3.07 -20.83
N VAL A 331 -18.62 3.58 -21.02
CA VAL A 331 -19.73 3.39 -20.06
C VAL A 331 -20.00 1.89 -19.81
N TYR A 332 -19.91 1.05 -20.85
CA TYR A 332 -20.08 -0.41 -20.71
C TYR A 332 -19.00 -1.04 -19.84
N PHE A 333 -17.75 -0.59 -19.97
CA PHE A 333 -16.65 -1.04 -19.11
C PHE A 333 -16.92 -0.67 -17.65
N TRP A 334 -17.36 0.56 -17.37
CA TRP A 334 -17.71 1.00 -16.02
C TRP A 334 -18.84 0.16 -15.40
N VAL A 335 -19.94 -0.06 -16.14
CA VAL A 335 -21.05 -0.89 -15.68
C VAL A 335 -20.59 -2.33 -15.40
N GLY A 336 -19.84 -2.94 -16.32
CA GLY A 336 -19.30 -4.28 -16.17
C GLY A 336 -18.36 -4.40 -14.97
N PHE A 337 -17.44 -3.44 -14.80
CA PHE A 337 -16.54 -3.39 -13.66
C PHE A 337 -17.31 -3.27 -12.35
N THR A 338 -18.30 -2.39 -12.26
CA THR A 338 -19.10 -2.22 -11.04
C THR A 338 -19.83 -3.52 -10.66
N ILE A 339 -20.40 -4.25 -11.63
CA ILE A 339 -21.03 -5.56 -11.36
C ILE A 339 -20.00 -6.54 -10.78
N VAL A 340 -18.85 -6.67 -11.44
CA VAL A 340 -17.78 -7.57 -10.98
C VAL A 340 -17.26 -7.18 -9.60
N HIS A 341 -17.07 -5.89 -9.34
CA HIS A 341 -16.63 -5.36 -8.05
C HIS A 341 -17.63 -5.72 -6.94
N LEU A 342 -18.92 -5.45 -7.13
CA LEU A 342 -19.97 -5.74 -6.14
C LEU A 342 -20.11 -7.24 -5.88
N VAL A 343 -20.08 -8.06 -6.93
CA VAL A 343 -20.11 -9.53 -6.80
C VAL A 343 -18.87 -10.03 -6.04
N THR A 344 -17.69 -9.49 -6.33
CA THR A 344 -16.45 -9.86 -5.65
C THR A 344 -16.49 -9.48 -4.18
N CYS A 345 -16.95 -8.28 -3.83
CA CYS A 345 -17.15 -7.85 -2.45
C CYS A 345 -18.14 -8.77 -1.70
N LEU A 346 -19.25 -9.16 -2.34
CA LEU A 346 -20.21 -10.09 -1.77
C LEU A 346 -19.57 -11.46 -1.52
N VAL A 347 -18.90 -12.03 -2.53
CA VAL A 347 -18.24 -13.35 -2.42
C VAL A 347 -17.17 -13.33 -1.33
N LEU A 348 -16.30 -12.33 -1.32
CA LEU A 348 -15.27 -12.18 -0.29
C LEU A 348 -15.89 -12.02 1.10
N SER A 349 -17.00 -11.27 1.23
CA SER A 349 -17.71 -11.12 2.50
C SER A 349 -18.25 -12.45 3.01
N VAL A 350 -18.85 -13.26 2.15
CA VAL A 350 -19.34 -14.60 2.53
C VAL A 350 -18.16 -15.52 2.89
N GLN A 351 -17.06 -15.47 2.13
CA GLN A 351 -15.84 -16.22 2.46
C GLN A 351 -15.27 -15.81 3.82
N ILE A 352 -15.21 -14.52 4.14
CA ILE A 352 -14.72 -14.02 5.43
C ILE A 352 -15.69 -14.42 6.56
N TYR A 353 -17.01 -14.27 6.36
CA TYR A 353 -18.02 -14.63 7.36
C TYR A 353 -17.90 -16.09 7.80
N TYR A 354 -17.77 -16.97 6.81
CA TYR A 354 -17.63 -18.40 7.03
C TYR A 354 -16.16 -18.84 7.13
N MET A 355 -15.17 -17.97 7.30
CA MET A 355 -13.75 -18.35 7.43
C MET A 355 -13.24 -19.31 6.32
N GLY A 356 -13.65 -19.09 5.07
CA GLY A 356 -13.28 -19.94 3.94
C GLY A 356 -13.95 -21.33 3.94
N ARG A 357 -14.99 -21.53 4.77
CA ARG A 357 -15.75 -22.80 4.84
C ARG A 357 -16.71 -23.00 3.69
N TRP A 358 -17.09 -21.91 3.04
CA TRP A 358 -18.11 -21.94 2.01
C TRP A 358 -17.47 -22.15 0.63
N LYS A 359 -17.78 -23.27 -0.02
CA LYS A 359 -17.38 -23.52 -1.41
C LYS A 359 -18.50 -23.09 -2.36
N LEU A 360 -18.12 -22.32 -3.38
CA LEU A 360 -19.01 -21.92 -4.46
C LEU A 360 -19.15 -23.07 -5.47
N ASP A 361 -20.10 -23.97 -5.21
CA ASP A 361 -20.45 -25.08 -6.12
C ASP A 361 -21.81 -24.83 -6.79
N PHE A 362 -22.08 -25.43 -7.96
CA PHE A 362 -23.38 -25.30 -8.66
C PHE A 362 -24.59 -25.74 -7.80
N GLY A 363 -24.39 -26.57 -6.77
CA GLY A 363 -25.41 -26.97 -5.80
C GLY A 363 -25.66 -25.98 -4.65
N VAL A 364 -24.99 -24.82 -4.61
CA VAL A 364 -25.13 -23.83 -3.53
C VAL A 364 -26.56 -23.28 -3.44
N PHE A 365 -27.19 -22.95 -4.56
CA PHE A 365 -28.58 -22.45 -4.56
C PHE A 365 -29.54 -23.47 -3.96
N LYS A 366 -29.37 -24.76 -4.28
CA LYS A 366 -30.17 -25.84 -3.70
C LYS A 366 -29.93 -26.00 -2.20
N ARG A 367 -28.67 -25.91 -1.73
CA ARG A 367 -28.32 -25.96 -0.30
C ARG A 367 -28.90 -24.77 0.47
N VAL A 368 -28.73 -23.56 -0.05
CA VAL A 368 -29.27 -22.33 0.57
C VAL A 368 -30.79 -22.40 0.63
N PHE A 369 -31.44 -22.81 -0.45
CA PHE A 369 -32.89 -22.97 -0.49
C PHE A 369 -33.40 -24.00 0.54
N VAL A 370 -32.75 -25.16 0.65
CA VAL A 370 -33.13 -26.19 1.64
C VAL A 370 -32.91 -25.71 3.07
N VAL A 371 -31.81 -25.00 3.36
CA VAL A 371 -31.55 -24.44 4.69
C VAL A 371 -32.59 -23.38 5.05
N ILE A 372 -32.85 -22.42 4.15
CA ILE A 372 -33.87 -21.39 4.35
C ILE A 372 -35.26 -22.03 4.53
N HIS A 373 -35.60 -23.03 3.71
CA HIS A 373 -36.89 -23.71 3.79
C HIS A 373 -37.07 -24.46 5.12
N ASN A 374 -36.02 -25.14 5.60
CA ASN A 374 -36.06 -25.86 6.87
C ASN A 374 -36.06 -24.90 8.08
N ASP A 375 -35.28 -23.81 8.04
CA ASP A 375 -35.21 -22.82 9.11
C ASP A 375 -36.50 -22.00 9.23
N LEU A 376 -37.12 -21.61 8.11
CA LEU A 376 -38.43 -20.95 8.08
C LEU A 376 -39.54 -21.84 8.66
N ARG A 377 -39.45 -23.15 8.45
CA ARG A 377 -40.43 -24.13 8.95
C ARG A 377 -40.26 -24.41 10.45
N ALA A 378 -39.05 -24.28 10.98
CA ALA A 378 -38.75 -24.49 12.40
C ALA A 378 -39.03 -23.23 13.25
N ASN A 379 -38.57 -22.05 12.83
CA ASN A 379 -38.92 -20.77 13.44
C ASN A 379 -38.42 -19.60 12.57
N PRO A 380 -39.28 -18.65 12.14
CA PRO A 380 -38.88 -17.55 11.26
C PRO A 380 -37.73 -16.69 11.82
N TRP A 381 -37.62 -16.60 13.14
CA TRP A 381 -36.60 -15.84 13.85
C TRP A 381 -35.20 -16.47 13.79
N HIS A 382 -35.07 -17.76 13.46
CA HIS A 382 -33.76 -18.42 13.30
C HIS A 382 -33.05 -18.01 12.01
N CYS A 383 -33.77 -17.64 10.94
CA CYS A 383 -33.16 -17.12 9.71
C CYS A 383 -32.47 -15.76 9.89
N ILE A 384 -32.89 -14.98 10.89
CA ILE A 384 -32.45 -13.59 11.08
C ILE A 384 -31.27 -13.51 12.06
N LYS A 385 -31.08 -14.51 12.91
CA LYS A 385 -30.01 -14.49 13.93
C LYS A 385 -28.66 -14.87 13.31
N PRO A 386 -27.71 -13.94 13.14
CA PRO A 386 -26.40 -14.28 12.59
C PRO A 386 -25.64 -15.19 13.55
N LEU A 387 -24.98 -16.22 13.01
CA LEU A 387 -24.12 -17.13 13.77
C LEU A 387 -22.94 -16.39 14.43
N TYR A 388 -22.39 -15.39 13.73
CA TYR A 388 -21.31 -14.53 14.21
C TYR A 388 -21.73 -13.05 14.13
N PRO A 389 -22.37 -12.48 15.17
CA PRO A 389 -22.98 -11.15 15.11
C PRO A 389 -21.96 -10.03 14.88
N ASN A 390 -20.83 -10.04 15.59
CA ASN A 390 -19.79 -9.00 15.46
C ASN A 390 -19.19 -8.94 14.05
N ARG A 391 -18.98 -10.10 13.43
CA ARG A 391 -18.50 -10.19 12.03
C ARG A 391 -19.57 -9.78 11.03
N MET A 392 -20.84 -10.14 11.28
CA MET A 392 -21.95 -9.78 10.40
C MET A 392 -22.12 -8.26 10.30
N VAL A 393 -22.13 -7.56 11.45
CA VAL A 393 -22.26 -6.09 11.48
C VAL A 393 -21.14 -5.43 10.66
N LEU A 394 -19.90 -5.93 10.81
CA LEU A 394 -18.80 -5.42 10.01
C LEU A 394 -19.00 -5.65 8.52
N LEU A 395 -19.30 -6.87 8.11
CA LEU A 395 -19.42 -7.19 6.69
C LEU A 395 -20.55 -6.40 6.03
N ILE A 396 -21.63 -6.13 6.77
CA ILE A 396 -22.68 -5.21 6.33
C ILE A 396 -22.13 -3.80 6.15
N LEU A 397 -21.41 -3.26 7.14
CA LEU A 397 -20.78 -1.95 7.04
C LEU A 397 -19.80 -1.86 5.86
N GLY A 398 -19.00 -2.90 5.65
CA GLY A 398 -18.04 -2.95 4.55
C GLY A 398 -18.69 -3.03 3.18
N ASN A 399 -19.74 -3.84 3.03
CA ASN A 399 -20.52 -3.84 1.79
C ASN A 399 -21.21 -2.50 1.57
N ALA A 400 -21.78 -1.88 2.61
CA ALA A 400 -22.39 -0.55 2.50
C ALA A 400 -21.37 0.51 2.05
N CYS A 401 -20.15 0.53 2.60
CA CYS A 401 -19.07 1.40 2.15
C CYS A 401 -18.71 1.16 0.67
N ASN A 402 -18.59 -0.10 0.24
CA ASN A 402 -18.31 -0.42 -1.17
C ASN A 402 -19.48 -0.05 -2.09
N TRP A 403 -20.73 -0.17 -1.65
CA TRP A 403 -21.91 0.28 -2.41
C TRP A 403 -21.91 1.79 -2.59
N VAL A 404 -21.59 2.55 -1.53
CA VAL A 404 -21.44 4.00 -1.61
C VAL A 404 -20.34 4.36 -2.61
N LEU A 405 -19.17 3.71 -2.55
CA LEU A 405 -18.08 3.94 -3.51
C LEU A 405 -18.49 3.59 -4.95
N ALA A 406 -19.24 2.50 -5.15
CA ALA A 406 -19.77 2.12 -6.46
C ALA A 406 -20.72 3.19 -7.02
N ILE A 407 -21.65 3.68 -6.20
CA ILE A 407 -22.61 4.73 -6.60
C ILE A 407 -21.87 6.03 -6.92
N LEU A 408 -20.93 6.46 -6.07
CA LEU A 408 -20.12 7.66 -6.31
C LEU A 408 -19.28 7.53 -7.58
N GLY A 409 -18.69 6.36 -7.84
CA GLY A 409 -17.93 6.09 -9.06
C GLY A 409 -18.76 6.25 -10.33
N LEU A 410 -20.01 5.77 -10.32
CA LEU A 410 -20.93 5.90 -11.44
C LEU A 410 -21.47 7.33 -11.61
N LEU A 411 -21.86 8.00 -10.53
CA LEU A 411 -22.47 9.34 -10.59
C LEU A 411 -21.50 10.41 -11.07
N TYR A 412 -20.26 10.39 -10.57
CA TYR A 412 -19.29 11.44 -10.87
C TYR A 412 -18.48 11.16 -12.13
N HIS A 413 -18.72 10.04 -12.83
CA HIS A 413 -17.98 9.59 -14.02
C HIS A 413 -16.50 9.98 -13.90
N LEU A 414 -15.85 9.50 -12.83
CA LEU A 414 -14.47 9.89 -12.53
C LEU A 414 -13.65 9.52 -13.77
N LYS A 415 -13.21 10.54 -14.52
CA LYS A 415 -12.45 10.37 -15.77
C LYS A 415 -11.17 9.54 -15.59
N ASP A 416 -10.76 9.33 -14.34
CA ASP A 416 -9.60 8.57 -13.94
C ASP A 416 -10.01 7.27 -13.23
N PHE A 417 -10.06 6.18 -14.01
CA PHE A 417 -10.36 4.84 -13.50
C PHE A 417 -9.30 4.34 -12.52
N ALA A 418 -8.02 4.71 -12.69
CA ALA A 418 -6.95 4.27 -11.79
C ALA A 418 -7.11 4.90 -10.40
N THR A 419 -7.40 6.21 -10.33
CA THR A 419 -7.72 6.87 -9.06
C THR A 419 -8.96 6.26 -8.39
N TYR A 420 -9.98 5.89 -9.16
CA TYR A 420 -11.16 5.20 -8.63
C TYR A 420 -10.83 3.81 -8.05
N LEU A 421 -10.07 3.00 -8.79
CA LEU A 421 -9.61 1.69 -8.32
C LEU A 421 -8.76 1.82 -7.05
N LEU A 422 -7.87 2.82 -6.98
CA LEU A 422 -7.08 3.12 -5.79
C LEU A 422 -7.97 3.43 -4.59
N ALA A 423 -9.02 4.24 -4.78
CA ALA A 423 -9.95 4.57 -3.71
C ALA A 423 -10.64 3.32 -3.13
N ILE A 424 -11.00 2.34 -3.97
CA ILE A 424 -11.55 1.05 -3.52
C ILE A 424 -10.53 0.30 -2.64
N PHE A 425 -9.29 0.16 -3.10
CA PHE A 425 -8.24 -0.53 -2.34
C PHE A 425 -7.95 0.16 -1.01
N MET A 426 -7.81 1.49 -1.01
CA MET A 426 -7.47 2.25 0.19
C MET A 426 -8.63 2.30 1.18
N ALA A 427 -9.87 2.44 0.73
CA ALA A 427 -11.03 2.42 1.61
C ALA A 427 -11.24 1.05 2.26
N ASN A 428 -11.07 -0.04 1.51
CA ASN A 428 -11.15 -1.40 2.06
C ASN A 428 -10.00 -1.69 3.04
N LEU A 429 -8.78 -1.24 2.74
CA LEU A 429 -7.66 -1.35 3.68
C LEU A 429 -7.95 -0.58 4.98
N LEU A 430 -8.42 0.67 4.88
CA LEU A 430 -8.75 1.49 6.05
C LEU A 430 -9.84 0.83 6.89
N LEU A 431 -10.92 0.39 6.27
CA LEU A 431 -12.00 -0.32 6.94
C LEU A 431 -11.49 -1.57 7.66
N TYR A 432 -10.61 -2.33 6.99
CA TYR A 432 -10.09 -3.56 7.55
C TYR A 432 -9.12 -3.33 8.72
N CYS A 433 -8.28 -2.28 8.64
CA CYS A 433 -7.47 -1.80 9.76
C CYS A 433 -8.34 -1.39 10.96
N LEU A 434 -9.37 -0.57 10.73
CA LEU A 434 -10.29 -0.11 11.78
C LEU A 434 -11.02 -1.28 12.43
N PHE A 435 -11.47 -2.24 11.63
CA PHE A 435 -12.08 -3.47 12.14
C PHE A 435 -11.14 -4.25 13.04
N TYR A 436 -9.90 -4.44 12.60
CA TYR A 436 -8.92 -5.19 13.35
C TYR A 436 -8.67 -4.55 14.72
N ILE A 437 -8.47 -3.23 14.75
CA ILE A 437 -8.29 -2.46 16.00
C ILE A 437 -9.54 -2.55 16.88
N PHE A 438 -10.73 -2.41 16.30
CA PHE A 438 -11.98 -2.47 17.06
C PHE A 438 -12.22 -3.85 17.70
N MET A 439 -12.00 -4.93 16.95
CA MET A 439 -12.13 -6.29 17.48
C MET A 439 -11.07 -6.61 18.54
N LYS A 440 -9.85 -6.08 18.38
CA LYS A 440 -8.81 -6.16 19.40
C LYS A 440 -9.32 -5.57 20.73
N LEU A 441 -9.89 -4.36 20.68
CA LEU A 441 -10.44 -3.68 21.85
C LEU A 441 -11.65 -4.42 22.45
N LEU A 442 -12.57 -4.94 21.62
CA LEU A 442 -13.74 -5.70 22.10
C LEU A 442 -13.37 -6.98 22.83
N ASN A 443 -12.27 -7.63 22.44
CA ASN A 443 -11.78 -8.83 23.10
C ASN A 443 -10.93 -8.54 24.36
N GLY A 444 -10.85 -7.27 24.79
CA GLY A 444 -10.12 -6.86 25.99
C GLY A 444 -8.59 -6.82 25.82
N GLU A 445 -8.09 -6.90 24.59
CA GLU A 445 -6.66 -6.75 24.28
C GLU A 445 -6.26 -5.26 24.32
N ARG A 446 -5.01 -4.98 24.67
CA ARG A 446 -4.55 -3.61 24.96
C ARG A 446 -3.70 -3.06 23.83
N ILE A 447 -3.91 -1.79 23.48
CA ILE A 447 -3.00 -1.08 22.57
C ILE A 447 -1.86 -0.50 23.40
N LEU A 448 -0.63 -0.95 23.14
CA LEU A 448 0.56 -0.44 23.81
C LEU A 448 0.83 1.03 23.42
N PRO A 449 1.56 1.81 24.24
CA PRO A 449 1.85 3.23 23.94
C PRO A 449 2.56 3.45 22.60
N GLN A 450 3.46 2.54 22.22
CA GLN A 450 4.19 2.62 20.95
C GLN A 450 3.27 2.58 19.73
N PRO A 451 2.45 1.52 19.49
CA PRO A 451 1.51 1.51 18.37
C PRO A 451 0.48 2.64 18.46
N PHE A 452 0.06 3.06 19.67
CA PHE A 452 -0.86 4.19 19.83
C PHE A 452 -0.29 5.50 19.25
N ILE A 453 0.98 5.83 19.54
CA ILE A 453 1.66 7.01 18.98
C ILE A 453 1.68 6.95 17.45
N TYR A 454 2.00 5.79 16.86
CA TYR A 454 2.03 5.62 15.41
C TYR A 454 0.64 5.64 14.77
N ILE A 455 -0.42 5.21 15.47
CA ILE A 455 -1.81 5.38 15.00
C ILE A 455 -2.15 6.88 14.91
N MET A 456 -1.83 7.66 15.95
CA MET A 456 -2.09 9.11 15.94
C MET A 456 -1.28 9.80 14.83
N LEU A 457 -0.01 9.44 14.68
CA LEU A 457 0.85 9.95 13.61
C LEU A 457 0.31 9.57 12.22
N SER A 458 -0.19 8.34 12.06
CA SER A 458 -0.82 7.87 10.83
C SER A 458 -2.09 8.66 10.49
N ILE A 459 -2.97 8.91 11.46
CA ILE A 459 -4.20 9.71 11.24
C ILE A 459 -3.84 11.14 10.83
N ALA A 460 -2.92 11.78 11.54
CA ALA A 460 -2.46 13.13 11.23
C ALA A 460 -1.81 13.20 9.83
N SER A 461 -1.01 12.18 9.48
CA SER A 461 -0.34 12.13 8.19
C SER A 461 -1.28 11.85 7.02
N TRP A 462 -2.19 10.90 7.15
CA TRP A 462 -3.22 10.66 6.15
C TRP A 462 -4.14 11.87 5.95
N GLY A 463 -4.53 12.56 7.03
CA GLY A 463 -5.36 13.77 6.95
C GLY A 463 -4.69 14.88 6.13
N ALA A 464 -3.42 15.14 6.40
CA ALA A 464 -2.65 16.12 5.63
C ALA A 464 -2.40 15.66 4.18
N ALA A 465 -2.12 14.37 3.95
CA ALA A 465 -1.94 13.83 2.60
C ALA A 465 -3.20 13.98 1.75
N LEU A 466 -4.38 13.71 2.32
CA LEU A 466 -5.68 13.90 1.66
C LEU A 466 -5.95 15.37 1.32
N TYR A 467 -5.61 16.29 2.23
CA TYR A 467 -5.74 17.73 1.98
C TYR A 467 -4.97 18.16 0.72
N PHE A 468 -3.71 17.73 0.60
CA PHE A 468 -2.88 18.03 -0.58
C PHE A 468 -3.30 17.26 -1.83
N PHE A 469 -3.90 16.07 -1.68
CA PHE A 469 -4.42 15.31 -2.82
C PHE A 469 -5.56 16.04 -3.54
N PHE A 470 -6.45 16.71 -2.80
CA PHE A 470 -7.54 17.50 -3.39
C PHE A 470 -7.08 18.87 -3.93
N HIS A 471 -5.96 19.43 -3.44
CA HIS A 471 -5.37 20.68 -3.91
C HIS A 471 -4.29 20.43 -4.99
N LYS A 472 -4.72 20.01 -6.18
CA LYS A 472 -3.82 19.67 -7.31
C LYS A 472 -3.20 20.91 -7.99
N SER A 473 -1.92 20.84 -8.39
CA SER A 473 -1.29 21.83 -9.31
C SER A 473 -1.22 21.38 -10.77
N ILE A 474 -1.44 20.10 -11.03
CA ILE A 474 -1.44 19.54 -12.38
C ILE A 474 -2.65 18.64 -12.53
N SER A 475 -3.09 18.44 -13.77
CA SER A 475 -4.21 17.55 -14.05
C SER A 475 -3.92 16.77 -15.32
N TRP A 476 -3.50 15.51 -15.17
CA TRP A 476 -3.28 14.57 -16.28
C TRP A 476 -4.56 14.17 -17.01
N ALA A 477 -5.73 14.33 -16.37
CA ALA A 477 -7.04 14.06 -16.97
C ALA A 477 -7.52 15.14 -17.97
N LEU A 478 -6.77 16.23 -18.13
CA LEU A 478 -7.11 17.35 -19.00
C LEU A 478 -6.07 17.50 -20.13
N THR A 479 -6.32 18.38 -21.09
CA THR A 479 -5.32 18.71 -22.13
C THR A 479 -4.07 19.35 -21.49
N PRO A 480 -2.90 19.29 -22.13
CA PRO A 480 -1.68 19.95 -21.62
C PRO A 480 -1.92 21.46 -21.35
N ALA A 481 -2.66 22.13 -22.24
CA ALA A 481 -3.03 23.53 -22.10
C ALA A 481 -3.92 23.77 -20.87
N GLN A 482 -4.93 22.92 -20.64
CA GLN A 482 -5.81 23.03 -19.49
C GLN A 482 -5.10 22.73 -18.17
N SER A 483 -4.18 21.76 -18.16
CA SER A 483 -3.37 21.44 -16.98
C SER A 483 -2.55 22.64 -16.52
N LYS A 484 -2.05 23.48 -17.45
CA LYS A 484 -1.24 24.66 -17.11
C LYS A 484 -1.99 25.72 -16.30
N PHE A 485 -3.34 25.77 -16.35
CA PHE A 485 -4.12 26.67 -15.50
C PHE A 485 -4.07 26.29 -14.00
N TYR A 486 -3.71 25.05 -13.69
CA TYR A 486 -3.53 24.60 -12.31
C TYR A 486 -2.14 24.91 -11.76
N ASN A 487 -1.18 25.31 -12.60
CA ASN A 487 0.18 25.57 -12.18
C ASN A 487 0.19 26.60 -11.04
N GLN A 488 0.91 26.27 -9.97
CA GLN A 488 1.02 27.11 -8.78
C GLN A 488 2.47 27.57 -8.61
N PRO A 489 2.71 28.83 -8.20
CA PRO A 489 4.06 29.27 -7.84
C PRO A 489 4.62 28.41 -6.71
N CYS A 490 5.94 28.25 -6.66
CA CYS A 490 6.57 27.73 -5.46
C CYS A 490 6.45 28.77 -4.33
N GLU A 491 5.43 28.69 -3.48
CA GLU A 491 5.36 29.51 -2.27
C GLU A 491 6.32 28.95 -1.21
N ILE A 492 7.10 29.82 -0.56
CA ILE A 492 8.21 29.47 0.35
C ILE A 492 7.90 29.89 1.81
N LEU A 493 6.68 30.34 2.12
CA LEU A 493 6.46 31.02 3.38
C LEU A 493 6.27 30.05 4.57
N ILE A 494 7.24 30.15 5.48
CA ILE A 494 7.35 29.69 6.88
C ILE A 494 7.81 28.23 7.08
N SER A 495 9.08 28.12 7.49
CA SER A 495 9.67 27.05 8.33
C SER A 495 9.53 25.62 7.82
N MET A 496 10.47 25.16 6.97
CA MET A 496 10.79 23.73 6.76
C MET A 496 9.64 22.81 6.26
N THR A 497 8.43 23.32 6.01
CA THR A 497 7.24 22.49 5.76
C THR A 497 6.28 23.04 4.70
N ASN A 498 6.68 23.96 3.82
CA ASN A 498 5.79 24.52 2.78
C ASN A 498 6.43 24.50 1.38
N MET A 499 6.68 23.29 0.84
CA MET A 499 6.62 23.03 -0.60
C MET A 499 5.34 22.21 -0.83
N THR A 500 4.29 22.84 -1.35
CA THR A 500 2.94 22.27 -1.53
C THR A 500 2.92 20.90 -2.25
N PHE A 501 4.01 20.53 -2.95
CA PHE A 501 4.19 19.25 -3.63
C PHE A 501 5.12 18.27 -2.93
N GLY A 502 6.22 18.74 -2.33
CA GLY A 502 7.14 17.86 -1.62
C GLY A 502 6.56 17.28 -0.33
N ILE A 503 5.65 18.02 0.32
CA ILE A 503 4.93 17.58 1.51
C ILE A 503 3.95 16.46 1.18
N SER A 504 3.27 16.49 0.03
CA SER A 504 2.27 15.47 -0.30
C SER A 504 2.92 14.08 -0.39
N SER A 505 4.02 13.96 -1.14
CA SER A 505 4.76 12.69 -1.24
C SER A 505 5.43 12.30 0.07
N LEU A 506 6.06 13.25 0.77
CA LEU A 506 6.62 13.00 2.10
C LEU A 506 5.57 12.51 3.09
N GLN A 507 4.40 13.16 3.12
CA GLN A 507 3.33 12.86 4.04
C GLN A 507 2.68 11.51 3.74
N ARG A 508 2.48 11.18 2.46
CA ARG A 508 2.06 9.84 2.04
C ARG A 508 3.09 8.78 2.49
N ALA A 509 4.39 9.03 2.30
CA ALA A 509 5.45 8.13 2.74
C ALA A 509 5.45 7.95 4.27
N CYS A 510 5.31 9.03 5.05
CA CYS A 510 5.16 9.01 6.49
C CYS A 510 3.90 8.23 6.94
N SER A 511 2.81 8.36 6.19
CA SER A 511 1.54 7.67 6.46
C SER A 511 1.69 6.16 6.29
N PHE A 512 2.25 5.70 5.16
CA PHE A 512 2.51 4.29 4.93
C PHE A 512 3.51 3.72 5.93
N HIS A 513 4.62 4.42 6.19
CA HIS A 513 5.60 3.99 7.18
C HIS A 513 4.96 3.83 8.58
N SER A 514 4.18 4.81 9.03
CA SER A 514 3.49 4.75 10.31
C SER A 514 2.48 3.59 10.35
N CYS A 515 1.68 3.40 9.30
CA CYS A 515 0.79 2.24 9.17
C CYS A 515 1.54 0.91 9.26
N PHE A 516 2.70 0.78 8.61
CA PHE A 516 3.49 -0.44 8.62
C PHE A 516 4.06 -0.72 10.02
N ILE A 517 4.51 0.30 10.73
CA ILE A 517 4.96 0.16 12.12
C ILE A 517 3.79 -0.23 13.03
N VAL A 518 2.59 0.32 12.82
CA VAL A 518 1.39 -0.15 13.53
C VAL A 518 1.19 -1.64 13.27
N LEU A 519 1.15 -2.09 12.01
CA LEU A 519 0.97 -3.51 11.68
C LEU A 519 2.07 -4.43 12.24
N LEU A 520 3.29 -3.91 12.43
CA LEU A 520 4.42 -4.64 13.00
C LEU A 520 4.37 -4.73 14.54
N THR A 521 3.74 -3.77 15.22
CA THR A 521 3.80 -3.61 16.69
C THR A 521 2.44 -3.75 17.40
N LEU A 522 1.33 -3.78 16.67
CA LEU A 522 -0.02 -3.72 17.23
C LEU A 522 -0.32 -4.92 18.15
N ASP A 523 0.25 -6.09 17.88
CA ASP A 523 0.03 -7.32 18.65
C ASP A 523 1.18 -7.67 19.60
N ASP A 524 2.06 -6.71 19.89
CA ASP A 524 3.18 -6.92 20.83
C ASP A 524 2.70 -7.20 22.26
N ASP A 525 1.47 -6.81 22.62
CA ASP A 525 0.83 -7.13 23.90
C ASP A 525 0.54 -8.63 24.09
N LEU A 526 0.42 -9.38 22.98
CA LEU A 526 0.12 -10.80 22.99
C LEU A 526 1.36 -11.71 23.02
N THR A 527 2.57 -11.15 22.97
CA THR A 527 3.84 -11.91 22.84
C THR A 527 3.96 -13.05 23.87
N PHE A 528 3.54 -12.81 25.11
CA PHE A 528 3.63 -13.77 26.21
C PHE A 528 2.28 -14.43 26.57
N VAL A 529 1.26 -14.28 25.72
CA VAL A 529 -0.06 -14.88 25.93
C VAL A 529 -0.13 -16.24 25.24
N HIS A 530 -0.58 -17.27 25.95
CA HIS A 530 -0.74 -18.59 25.37
C HIS A 530 -1.78 -18.58 24.24
N ARG A 531 -1.50 -19.23 23.11
CA ARG A 531 -2.31 -19.18 21.88
C ARG A 531 -3.77 -19.64 22.06
N SER A 532 -4.06 -20.46 23.06
CA SER A 532 -5.44 -20.87 23.39
C SER A 532 -6.30 -19.75 23.97
N ARG A 533 -5.69 -18.65 24.42
CA ARG A 533 -6.39 -17.48 24.95
C ARG A 533 -6.54 -16.35 23.93
N ILE A 534 -5.98 -16.53 22.73
CA ILE A 534 -6.00 -15.53 21.67
C ILE A 534 -7.15 -15.87 20.73
N PRO A 535 -8.26 -15.10 20.74
CA PRO A 535 -9.39 -15.35 19.86
C PRO A 535 -9.07 -14.97 18.41
N VAL A 536 -9.71 -15.67 17.48
CA VAL A 536 -9.68 -15.37 16.04
C VAL A 536 -10.97 -14.67 15.65
N PHE A 537 -10.86 -13.54 14.97
CA PHE A 537 -11.99 -12.69 14.58
C PHE A 537 -11.95 -12.29 13.12
#